data_AF-K0QYG1-F1
#
_entry.id   AF-K0QYG1-F1
#
_cell.length_a   1.000
_cell.length_b   1.000
_cell.length_c   1.000
_cell.angle_alpha   90.00
_cell.angle_beta   90.00
_cell.angle_gamma   90.00
#
_symmetry.space_group_name_H-M   'P 1'
#
loop_
_entity.id
_entity.type
_entity.pdbx_description
1 polymer ?
#
loop_
_entity_poly.entity_id
_entity_poly.type
_entity_poly.pdbx_seq_one_letter_code
_entity_poly.pdbx_strand_id
1 'polypeptide(L)'
;MFGPGLSALYDCGLTTIKIALSQCMARLPEECRQSVEGRIPDMQRLELTQDGSIFARFPVVRSLSGDVDVQDTNNQTAASLRRLLQLISFHELKESSILTELAMWKSRIDQATTPVPPVELSGYRVSIPDPAKCLIMEYCGFTGFLEPTIEGN
;
A
#
# COMPACT_ATOMS: atom_id res chain seq x y z
N MET A 1 -20.93 26.78 13.25
CA MET A 1 -20.12 27.61 14.14
C MET A 1 -18.80 26.89 14.38
N PHE A 2 -17.75 27.26 13.65
CA PHE A 2 -16.40 26.73 13.88
C PHE A 2 -15.76 27.53 15.02
N GLY A 3 -15.11 26.84 15.96
CA GLY A 3 -14.59 27.41 17.21
C GLY A 3 -13.40 28.38 17.04
N PRO A 4 -12.99 29.07 18.13
CA PRO A 4 -12.04 30.19 18.11
C PRO A 4 -10.57 29.80 17.81
N GLY A 5 -10.31 28.63 17.23
CA GLY A 5 -8.95 28.15 16.96
C GLY A 5 -8.28 28.79 15.74
N LEU A 6 -9.02 29.47 14.87
CA LEU A 6 -8.48 30.02 13.61
C LEU A 6 -7.96 31.47 13.75
N SER A 7 -8.25 32.17 14.85
CA SER A 7 -7.81 33.57 15.06
C SER A 7 -6.32 33.70 15.32
N ALA A 8 -5.63 32.64 15.78
CA ALA A 8 -4.18 32.63 15.99
C ALA A 8 -3.38 32.69 14.67
N LEU A 9 -4.03 32.47 13.53
CA LEU A 9 -3.36 32.48 12.23
C LEU A 9 -3.32 33.87 11.59
N TYR A 10 -4.10 34.85 12.07
CA TYR A 10 -4.32 36.12 11.36
C TYR A 10 -3.03 36.90 11.06
N ASP A 11 -2.02 36.83 11.93
CA ASP A 11 -0.71 37.51 11.75
C ASP A 11 0.39 36.67 11.08
N CYS A 12 0.15 35.39 10.80
CA CYS A 12 1.15 34.51 10.18
C CYS A 12 0.91 34.39 8.67
N GLY A 13 1.93 34.66 7.84
CA GLY A 13 1.88 34.49 6.37
C GLY A 13 1.79 33.03 5.91
N LEU A 14 0.74 32.32 6.32
CA LEU A 14 0.54 30.91 6.08
C LEU A 14 0.17 30.69 4.60
N THR A 15 1.09 30.11 3.84
CA THR A 15 0.94 29.86 2.39
C THR A 15 0.58 28.42 2.07
N THR A 16 0.65 27.50 3.05
CA THR A 16 0.45 26.07 2.82
C THR A 16 -0.08 25.37 4.07
N ILE A 17 -1.05 24.47 3.89
CA ILE A 17 -1.49 23.49 4.91
C ILE A 17 -0.89 22.13 4.57
N LYS A 18 -0.41 21.41 5.59
CA LYS A 18 0.10 20.04 5.44
C LYS A 18 -0.82 19.04 6.16
N ILE A 19 -1.19 17.97 5.47
CA ILE A 19 -1.96 16.85 6.05
C ILE A 19 -1.06 15.61 6.09
N ALA A 20 -0.91 15.00 7.26
CA ALA A 20 -0.13 13.78 7.44
C ALA A 20 -0.90 12.54 6.96
N LEU A 21 -0.19 11.62 6.29
CA LEU A 21 -0.71 10.36 5.76
C LEU A 21 0.04 9.14 6.33
N SER A 22 0.80 9.34 7.42
CA SER A 22 1.70 8.34 8.00
C SER A 22 0.99 7.04 8.42
N GLN A 23 -0.29 7.11 8.80
CA GLN A 23 -1.05 5.94 9.22
C GLN A 23 -1.26 4.91 8.09
N CYS A 24 -1.24 5.34 6.82
CA CYS A 24 -1.41 4.43 5.68
C CYS A 24 -0.15 3.60 5.42
N MET A 25 1.04 4.16 5.67
CA MET A 25 2.32 3.48 5.44
C MET A 25 2.64 2.44 6.52
N ALA A 26 2.14 2.64 7.74
CA ALA A 26 2.38 1.74 8.87
C ALA A 26 1.78 0.33 8.69
N ARG A 27 0.90 0.14 7.70
CA ARG A 27 0.27 -1.16 7.39
C ARG A 27 1.07 -1.98 6.39
N LEU A 28 2.01 -1.35 5.70
CA LEU A 28 2.79 -2.01 4.65
C LEU A 28 4.01 -2.72 5.25
N PRO A 29 4.36 -3.91 4.72
CA PRO A 29 5.68 -4.49 4.94
C PRO A 29 6.81 -3.55 4.49
N GLU A 30 8.01 -3.75 5.03
CA GLU A 30 9.14 -2.87 4.81
C GLU A 30 9.53 -2.71 3.33
N GLU A 31 9.58 -3.80 2.56
CA GLU A 31 9.94 -3.70 1.14
C GLU A 31 8.87 -2.93 0.33
N CYS A 32 7.59 -3.13 0.67
CA CYS A 32 6.48 -2.40 0.06
C CYS A 32 6.54 -0.91 0.42
N ARG A 33 6.89 -0.60 1.67
CA ARG A 33 7.04 0.77 2.15
C ARG A 33 8.14 1.51 1.38
N GLN A 34 9.30 0.89 1.22
CA GLN A 34 10.43 1.46 0.45
C GLN A 34 10.07 1.67 -1.04
N SER A 35 9.35 0.74 -1.65
CA SER A 35 8.84 0.87 -3.03
C SER A 35 7.90 2.08 -3.17
N VAL A 36 7.01 2.30 -2.20
CA VAL A 36 6.11 3.46 -2.19
C VAL A 36 6.90 4.74 -1.96
N GLU A 37 7.78 4.78 -0.96
CA GLU A 37 8.63 5.93 -0.62
C GLU A 37 9.47 6.40 -1.82
N GLY A 38 10.05 5.47 -2.58
CA GLY A 38 10.83 5.77 -3.78
C GLY A 38 10.04 6.45 -4.91
N ARG A 39 8.69 6.35 -4.92
CA ARG A 39 7.82 6.99 -5.92
C ARG A 39 7.27 8.36 -5.50
N ILE A 40 7.38 8.72 -4.22
CA ILE A 40 6.86 9.99 -3.69
C ILE A 40 7.56 11.21 -4.29
N PRO A 41 8.90 11.23 -4.52
CA PRO A 41 9.58 12.39 -5.11
C PRO A 41 9.02 12.81 -6.48
N ASP A 42 8.46 11.87 -7.25
CA ASP A 42 7.86 12.13 -8.56
C ASP A 42 6.42 12.66 -8.47
N MET A 43 5.81 12.63 -7.28
CA MET A 43 4.44 13.07 -7.07
C MET A 43 4.40 14.54 -6.63
N GLN A 44 3.70 15.36 -7.42
CA GLN A 44 3.56 16.78 -7.10
C GLN A 44 2.82 16.97 -5.77
N ARG A 45 3.30 17.92 -4.97
CA ARG A 45 2.66 18.36 -3.71
C ARG A 45 2.58 17.29 -2.62
N LEU A 46 3.34 16.21 -2.75
CA LEU A 46 3.65 15.31 -1.65
C LEU A 46 5.04 15.61 -1.11
N GLU A 47 5.26 15.23 0.15
CA GLU A 47 6.52 15.37 0.87
C GLU A 47 6.76 14.11 1.66
N LEU A 48 7.94 13.52 1.51
CA LEU A 48 8.44 12.47 2.38
C LEU A 48 9.49 13.08 3.29
N THR A 49 9.31 12.93 4.60
CA THR A 49 10.28 13.37 5.61
C THR A 49 11.23 12.25 5.99
N GLN A 50 12.33 12.58 6.67
CA GLN A 50 13.37 11.62 7.05
C GLN A 50 12.88 10.52 8.00
N ASP A 51 11.84 10.81 8.79
CA ASP A 51 11.16 9.86 9.68
C ASP A 51 10.14 8.95 8.96
N GLY A 52 10.02 9.06 7.63
CA GLY A 52 9.07 8.26 6.84
C GLY A 52 7.63 8.81 6.84
N SER A 53 7.40 9.99 7.41
CA SER A 53 6.09 10.62 7.39
C SER A 53 5.82 11.24 6.01
N ILE A 54 4.63 10.97 5.48
CA ILE A 54 4.17 11.54 4.21
C ILE A 54 3.21 12.69 4.48
N PHE A 55 3.42 13.83 3.83
CA PHE A 55 2.53 14.97 3.90
C PHE A 55 2.01 15.37 2.52
N ALA A 56 0.71 15.67 2.46
CA ALA A 56 0.13 16.37 1.33
C ALA A 56 0.13 17.88 1.58
N ARG A 57 0.67 18.65 0.64
CA ARG A 57 0.76 20.10 0.68
C ARG A 57 -0.41 20.71 -0.09
N PHE A 58 -1.20 21.52 0.60
CA PHE A 58 -2.32 22.26 0.05
C PHE A 58 -1.96 23.75 -0.01
N PRO A 59 -1.91 24.36 -1.21
CA PRO A 59 -1.72 25.79 -1.32
C PRO A 59 -2.92 26.51 -0.72
N VAL A 60 -2.67 27.61 -0.05
CA VAL A 60 -3.72 28.37 0.64
C VAL A 60 -3.60 29.84 0.30
N VAL A 61 -4.74 30.46 0.03
CA VAL A 61 -4.85 31.89 -0.22
C VAL A 61 -5.76 32.50 0.83
N ARG A 62 -5.41 33.71 1.28
CA ARG A 62 -6.27 34.50 2.15
C ARG A 62 -7.26 35.29 1.32
N SER A 63 -8.53 35.16 1.65
CA SER A 63 -9.57 36.02 1.12
C SER A 63 -9.53 37.39 1.82
N LEU A 64 -10.12 38.40 1.16
CA LEU A 64 -10.26 39.77 1.71
C LEU A 64 -11.10 39.82 2.99
N SER A 65 -11.94 38.81 3.26
CA SER A 65 -12.71 38.69 4.50
C SER A 65 -11.92 38.05 5.65
N GLY A 66 -10.68 37.63 5.41
CA GLY A 66 -9.85 36.91 6.38
C GLY A 66 -10.12 35.40 6.43
N ASP A 67 -10.99 34.88 5.56
CA ASP A 67 -11.21 33.44 5.42
C ASP A 67 -10.06 32.78 4.63
N VAL A 68 -9.77 31.53 4.97
CA VAL A 68 -8.64 30.76 4.46
C VAL A 68 -9.14 29.79 3.40
N ASP A 69 -8.85 30.06 2.13
CA ASP A 69 -9.31 29.23 1.01
C ASP A 69 -8.18 28.31 0.50
N VAL A 70 -8.51 27.04 0.27
CA VAL A 70 -7.56 26.05 -0.23
C VAL A 70 -7.58 26.08 -1.75
N GLN A 71 -6.47 26.54 -2.34
CA GLN A 71 -6.34 26.63 -3.79
C GLN A 71 -5.61 25.40 -4.34
N ASP A 72 -6.31 24.26 -4.44
CA ASP A 72 -5.78 23.11 -5.18
C ASP A 72 -5.91 23.34 -6.69
N THR A 73 -5.01 24.14 -7.27
CA THR A 73 -5.00 24.43 -8.70
C THR A 73 -5.04 23.14 -9.52
N ASN A 74 -6.08 22.99 -10.34
CA ASN A 74 -6.28 21.84 -11.24
C ASN A 74 -6.29 20.46 -10.53
N ASN A 75 -6.70 20.40 -9.25
CA ASN A 75 -6.78 19.15 -8.48
C ASN A 75 -5.46 18.35 -8.40
N GLN A 76 -4.32 19.02 -8.49
CA GLN A 76 -3.00 18.36 -8.48
C GLN A 76 -2.75 17.61 -7.18
N THR A 77 -3.10 18.20 -6.03
CA THR A 77 -2.91 17.53 -4.74
C THR A 77 -3.81 16.29 -4.67
N ALA A 78 -5.08 16.43 -5.08
CA ALA A 78 -6.01 15.29 -5.15
C ALA A 78 -5.56 14.19 -6.13
N ALA A 79 -4.93 14.53 -7.26
CA ALA A 79 -4.40 13.56 -8.21
C ALA A 79 -3.22 12.76 -7.63
N SER A 80 -2.26 13.44 -7.01
CA SER A 80 -1.12 12.80 -6.34
C SER A 80 -1.58 11.91 -5.18
N LEU A 81 -2.51 12.38 -4.36
CA LEU A 81 -3.11 11.60 -3.27
C LEU A 81 -3.78 10.33 -3.78
N ARG A 82 -4.59 10.43 -4.84
CA ARG A 82 -5.21 9.25 -5.46
C ARG A 82 -4.17 8.25 -5.93
N ARG A 83 -3.09 8.72 -6.57
CA ARG A 83 -2.02 7.86 -7.05
C ARG A 83 -1.26 7.16 -5.91
N LEU A 84 -0.98 7.87 -4.83
CA LEU A 84 -0.37 7.30 -3.62
C LEU A 84 -1.27 6.24 -3.01
N LEU A 85 -2.56 6.55 -2.79
CA LEU A 85 -3.52 5.61 -2.22
C LEU A 85 -3.68 4.36 -3.08
N GLN A 86 -3.74 4.49 -4.40
CA GLN A 86 -3.76 3.36 -5.32
C GLN A 86 -2.53 2.46 -5.18
N LEU A 87 -1.34 3.06 -5.02
CA LEU A 87 -0.10 2.32 -4.85
C LEU A 87 -0.10 1.55 -3.52
N ILE A 88 -0.54 2.20 -2.43
CA ILE A 88 -0.67 1.55 -1.11
C ILE A 88 -1.68 0.41 -1.19
N SER A 89 -2.88 0.66 -1.71
CA SER A 89 -3.93 -0.36 -1.85
C SER A 89 -3.48 -1.53 -2.73
N PHE A 90 -2.70 -1.28 -3.79
CA PHE A 90 -2.13 -2.35 -4.61
C PHE A 90 -1.25 -3.28 -3.78
N HIS A 91 -0.36 -2.72 -2.95
CA HIS A 91 0.50 -3.51 -2.08
C HIS A 91 -0.30 -4.24 -0.99
N GLU A 92 -1.23 -3.57 -0.31
CA GLU A 92 -2.09 -4.22 0.70
C GLU A 92 -2.91 -5.38 0.10
N LEU A 93 -3.48 -5.20 -1.10
CA LEU A 93 -4.24 -6.23 -1.80
C LEU A 93 -3.35 -7.40 -2.22
N LYS A 94 -2.16 -7.13 -2.74
CA LYS A 94 -1.19 -8.17 -3.14
C LYS A 94 -0.74 -9.02 -1.95
N GLU A 95 -0.43 -8.39 -0.82
CA GLU A 95 -0.06 -9.11 0.40
C GLU A 95 -1.24 -9.94 0.93
N SER A 96 -2.44 -9.35 0.93
CA SER A 96 -3.66 -10.04 1.37
C SER A 96 -4.00 -11.24 0.49
N SER A 97 -3.80 -11.16 -0.83
CA SER A 97 -4.04 -12.28 -1.73
C SER A 97 -3.07 -13.42 -1.47
N ILE A 98 -1.79 -13.12 -1.25
CA ILE A 98 -0.76 -14.12 -0.90
C ILE A 98 -1.13 -14.83 0.41
N LEU A 99 -1.46 -14.07 1.46
CA LEU A 99 -1.85 -14.63 2.76
C LEU A 99 -3.11 -15.50 2.66
N THR A 100 -4.09 -15.08 1.85
CA THR A 100 -5.32 -15.83 1.63
C THR A 100 -5.03 -17.15 0.91
N GLU A 101 -4.20 -17.12 -0.15
CA GLU A 101 -3.75 -18.33 -0.83
C GLU A 101 -3.04 -19.28 0.13
N LEU A 102 -2.07 -18.78 0.91
CA LEU A 102 -1.34 -19.59 1.90
C LEU A 102 -2.27 -20.19 2.95
N ALA A 103 -3.29 -19.46 3.41
CA ALA A 103 -4.29 -19.97 4.35
C ALA A 103 -5.13 -21.10 3.74
N MET A 104 -5.58 -20.94 2.49
CA MET A 104 -6.29 -22.01 1.76
C MET A 104 -5.42 -23.25 1.59
N TRP A 105 -4.15 -23.03 1.29
CA TRP A 105 -3.12 -24.06 1.16
C TRP A 105 -2.92 -24.86 2.44
N LYS A 106 -2.70 -24.17 3.55
CA LYS A 106 -2.59 -24.77 4.87
C LYS A 106 -3.84 -25.59 5.22
N SER A 107 -5.03 -25.05 4.97
CA SER A 107 -6.28 -25.77 5.23
C SER A 107 -6.40 -27.08 4.45
N ARG A 108 -5.97 -27.09 3.18
CA ARG A 108 -5.99 -28.33 2.37
C ARG A 108 -4.99 -29.38 2.88
N ILE A 109 -3.82 -28.96 3.35
CA ILE A 109 -2.83 -29.85 3.97
C ILE A 109 -3.33 -30.40 5.31
N ASP A 110 -3.96 -29.55 6.14
CA ASP A 110 -4.52 -29.97 7.42
C ASP A 110 -5.64 -31.02 7.22
N GLN A 111 -6.49 -30.83 6.20
CA GLN A 111 -7.47 -31.83 5.77
C GLN A 111 -6.81 -33.15 5.33
N ALA A 112 -5.71 -33.07 4.54
CA ALA A 112 -4.96 -34.24 4.09
C ALA A 112 -4.25 -35.02 5.20
N THR A 113 -3.92 -34.35 6.31
CA THR A 113 -3.22 -34.95 7.46
C THR A 113 -4.19 -35.58 8.47
N THR A 114 -5.50 -35.39 8.27
CA THR A 114 -6.53 -36.07 9.08
C THR A 114 -6.44 -37.58 8.82
N PRO A 115 -6.36 -38.44 9.85
CA PRO A 115 -6.10 -39.87 9.67
C PRO A 115 -7.28 -40.57 8.97
N VAL A 116 -7.18 -40.68 7.65
CA VAL A 116 -8.03 -41.52 6.79
C VAL A 116 -7.23 -42.80 6.48
N PRO A 117 -7.87 -43.98 6.36
CA PRO A 117 -7.17 -45.23 6.01
C PRO A 117 -6.35 -45.06 4.72
N PRO A 118 -5.24 -45.80 4.54
CA PRO A 118 -4.30 -45.61 3.45
C PRO A 118 -4.93 -46.00 2.11
N VAL A 119 -5.68 -45.08 1.52
CA VAL A 119 -6.24 -45.17 0.18
C VAL A 119 -5.75 -43.94 -0.58
N GLU A 120 -4.83 -44.20 -1.50
CA GLU A 120 -4.32 -43.30 -2.54
C GLU A 120 -3.99 -41.84 -2.12
N LEU A 121 -2.75 -41.64 -1.65
CA LEU A 121 -2.12 -40.34 -1.38
C LEU A 121 -2.07 -39.37 -2.60
N SER A 122 -2.50 -39.81 -3.78
CA SER A 122 -2.62 -38.98 -4.99
C SER A 122 -3.72 -37.92 -4.88
N GLY A 123 -4.81 -38.21 -4.16
CA GLY A 123 -5.95 -37.28 -3.98
C GLY A 123 -5.67 -36.10 -3.03
N TYR A 124 -4.57 -36.15 -2.29
CA TYR A 124 -4.19 -35.16 -1.28
C TYR A 124 -3.01 -34.26 -1.69
N ARG A 125 -2.47 -34.45 -2.90
CA ARG A 125 -1.47 -33.55 -3.46
C ARG A 125 -2.15 -32.27 -3.89
N VAL A 126 -1.92 -31.20 -3.12
CA VAL A 126 -2.30 -29.85 -3.53
C VAL A 126 -1.19 -29.31 -4.45
N SER A 127 -1.52 -28.60 -5.53
CA SER A 127 -0.57 -28.05 -6.52
C SER A 127 -0.08 -26.61 -6.23
N ILE A 128 1.18 -26.42 -5.81
CA ILE A 128 1.68 -25.17 -5.16
C ILE A 128 1.13 -23.91 -5.88
N PRO A 129 0.59 -22.91 -5.16
CA PRO A 129 0.00 -21.77 -5.83
C PRO A 129 1.10 -20.98 -6.53
N ASP A 130 0.76 -20.39 -7.67
CA ASP A 130 1.74 -19.81 -8.59
C ASP A 130 2.60 -18.70 -7.95
N PRO A 131 2.07 -17.81 -7.09
CA PRO A 131 2.89 -16.87 -6.34
C PRO A 131 3.93 -17.54 -5.44
N ALA A 132 3.58 -18.65 -4.79
CA ALA A 132 4.50 -19.38 -3.93
C ALA A 132 5.54 -20.15 -4.76
N LYS A 133 5.19 -20.67 -5.94
CA LYS A 133 6.16 -21.26 -6.87
C LYS A 133 7.24 -20.24 -7.25
N CYS A 134 6.83 -19.02 -7.62
CA CYS A 134 7.74 -17.93 -7.95
C CYS A 134 8.67 -17.58 -6.78
N LEU A 135 8.12 -17.42 -5.57
CA LEU A 135 8.90 -17.07 -4.37
C LEU A 135 9.89 -18.18 -3.97
N ILE A 136 9.51 -19.45 -4.08
CA ILE A 136 10.40 -20.59 -3.79
C ILE A 136 11.56 -20.61 -4.79
N MET A 137 11.28 -20.38 -6.07
CA MET A 137 12.31 -20.31 -7.10
C MET A 137 13.27 -19.14 -6.86
N GLU A 138 12.75 -17.98 -6.49
CA GLU A 138 13.56 -16.80 -6.14
C GLU A 138 14.46 -17.07 -4.94
N TYR A 139 13.90 -17.59 -3.85
CA TYR A 139 14.66 -17.94 -2.64
C TYR A 139 15.76 -18.97 -2.92
N CYS A 140 15.48 -19.95 -3.77
CA CYS A 140 16.45 -21.00 -4.11
C CYS A 140 17.40 -20.62 -5.25
N GLY A 141 17.31 -19.41 -5.80
CA GLY A 141 18.18 -18.96 -6.90
C GLY A 141 17.88 -19.61 -8.26
N PHE A 142 16.69 -20.16 -8.46
CA PHE A 142 16.25 -20.78 -9.71
C PHE A 142 15.53 -19.83 -10.67
N THR A 143 15.38 -18.56 -10.31
CA THR A 143 14.79 -17.53 -11.19
C THR A 143 15.54 -17.45 -12.52
N GLY A 144 14.85 -17.66 -13.63
CA GLY A 144 15.41 -17.63 -14.99
C GLY A 144 16.04 -18.95 -15.46
N PHE A 145 16.21 -19.93 -14.58
CA PHE A 145 16.61 -21.30 -14.94
C PHE A 145 15.41 -22.24 -15.08
N LEU A 146 14.40 -22.03 -14.24
CA LEU A 146 13.12 -22.69 -14.31
C LEU A 146 12.05 -21.64 -14.62
N GLU A 147 10.95 -22.06 -15.25
CA GLU A 147 9.75 -21.26 -15.44
C GLU A 147 8.61 -21.94 -14.68
N PRO A 148 7.91 -21.23 -13.78
CA PRO A 148 6.84 -21.83 -13.00
C PRO A 148 5.68 -22.17 -13.94
N THR A 149 5.23 -23.42 -13.92
CA THR A 149 4.01 -23.80 -14.62
C THR A 149 2.82 -23.17 -13.89
N ILE A 150 2.29 -22.09 -14.45
CA ILE A 150 1.11 -21.37 -13.94
C ILE A 150 -0.12 -22.18 -14.31
N GLU A 151 -0.86 -22.66 -13.32
CA GLU A 151 -2.08 -23.45 -13.55
C GLU A 151 -3.28 -22.50 -13.60
N GLY A 152 -3.61 -22.01 -14.81
CA GLY A 152 -4.77 -21.13 -15.03
C GLY A 152 -5.24 -21.08 -16.48
N ASN A 153 -6.52 -21.41 -16.68
CA ASN A 153 -7.36 -21.03 -17.82
C ASN A 153 -8.59 -20.33 -17.24
#